data_AF-A0A848UQR5-F1
#
_entry.id   AF-A0A848UQR5-F1
#
_cell.length_a   1.000
_cell.length_b   1.000
_cell.length_c   1.000
_cell.angle_alpha   90.00
_cell.angle_beta   90.00
_cell.angle_gamma   90.00
#
_symmetry.space_group_name_H-M   'P 1'
#
loop_
_entity.id
_entity.type
_entity.pdbx_description
1 polymer ?
#
loop_
_entity_poly.entity_id
_entity_poly.type
_entity_poly.pdbx_seq_one_letter_code
_entity_poly.pdbx_strand_id
1 'polypeptide(L)'
;MFSPINRILYSQTPLEARHTFIFICGIHGNETAGYDGLKRVINYIKKNHIALNCNFYALTGNINALEHKVRFIDRDLNRLWTHDHIKKLTEKNTINYSEAKEQLELLHCIKTILDSHNGTFIFADIHTTSSTTVPFITISDSLNNRAIASKFSLPIILGIEEHLDGPLLTYINEFGHIALGFEAGEHHAVASIDNCEAFVWSLLSKMKGVDKQHIPIHKFNKRLRPNKTLANFYEINYRYGIEDSNTFNMHAGFLNFALITKNQVLATHRAKPVKASKKGRIFLPLYQNQGDDGFFIISKISNVWLQVSYVLRKLRLSSLLIILPGVKQDPTKNYVLVVNPKTAKFLVIKLFHVFGYRKRITIGDFYYFVRRDRKIIPMK
;
A
#
# COMPACT_ATOMS: atom_id res chain seq x y z
N MET A 1 29.30 16.67 -7.56
CA MET A 1 27.93 17.22 -7.35
C MET A 1 26.95 16.25 -7.95
N PHE A 2 26.07 15.65 -7.13
CA PHE A 2 24.96 14.85 -7.65
C PHE A 2 23.91 15.81 -8.27
N SER A 3 23.35 15.46 -9.42
CA SER A 3 22.24 16.24 -10.00
C SER A 3 21.06 16.27 -9.02
N PRO A 4 20.34 17.40 -8.89
CA PRO A 4 19.23 17.52 -7.94
C PRO A 4 18.15 16.48 -8.25
N ILE A 5 17.57 15.89 -7.20
CA ILE A 5 16.46 14.94 -7.35
C ILE A 5 15.17 15.72 -7.61
N ASN A 6 14.50 15.42 -8.73
CA ASN A 6 13.27 16.10 -9.12
C ASN A 6 12.02 15.37 -8.61
N ARG A 7 10.94 16.12 -8.34
CA ARG A 7 9.60 15.59 -8.00
C ARG A 7 9.07 14.67 -9.10
N ILE A 8 9.12 15.12 -10.35
CA ILE A 8 8.76 14.34 -11.54
C ILE A 8 10.06 13.90 -12.19
N LEU A 9 10.37 12.60 -12.13
CA LEU A 9 11.56 12.01 -12.72
C LEU A 9 11.41 11.86 -14.24
N TYR A 10 10.20 11.54 -14.67
CA TYR A 10 9.85 11.36 -16.08
C TYR A 10 8.34 11.37 -16.25
N SER A 11 7.90 11.89 -17.39
CA SER A 11 6.54 11.72 -17.88
C SER A 11 6.50 11.46 -19.38
N GLN A 12 5.49 10.71 -19.82
CA GLN A 12 5.14 10.51 -21.22
C GLN A 12 3.62 10.40 -21.33
N THR A 13 3.00 11.29 -22.10
CA THR A 13 1.54 11.45 -22.14
C THR A 13 1.02 11.43 -23.58
N PRO A 14 0.75 10.26 -24.16
CA PRO A 14 0.20 10.14 -25.51
C PRO A 14 -1.28 10.56 -25.52
N LEU A 15 -1.73 11.17 -26.62
CA LEU A 15 -3.08 11.77 -26.73
C LEU A 15 -4.22 10.78 -26.46
N GLU A 16 -4.07 9.52 -26.87
CA GLU A 16 -5.13 8.49 -26.76
C GLU A 16 -5.00 7.58 -25.53
N ALA A 17 -4.23 8.00 -24.52
CA ALA A 17 -4.07 7.23 -23.28
C ALA A 17 -5.41 7.00 -22.55
N ARG A 18 -5.75 5.73 -22.30
CA ARG A 18 -6.91 5.34 -21.48
C ARG A 18 -6.58 5.08 -20.01
N HIS A 19 -5.29 4.93 -19.73
CA HIS A 19 -4.75 4.62 -18.43
C HIS A 19 -3.65 5.62 -18.08
N THR A 20 -3.62 6.04 -16.82
CA THR A 20 -2.56 6.86 -16.26
C THR A 20 -1.90 6.07 -15.14
N PHE A 21 -0.62 5.76 -15.31
CA PHE A 21 0.22 5.10 -14.32
C PHE A 21 1.01 6.15 -13.56
N ILE A 22 0.88 6.16 -12.25
CA ILE A 22 1.68 7.00 -11.35
C ILE A 22 2.50 6.06 -10.49
N PHE A 23 3.79 5.96 -10.80
CA PHE A 23 4.75 5.25 -9.97
C PHE A 23 5.38 6.25 -9.00
N ILE A 24 5.34 5.93 -7.72
CA ILE A 24 5.91 6.75 -6.65
C ILE A 24 7.01 5.93 -5.99
N CYS A 25 8.16 6.55 -5.78
CA CYS A 25 9.30 5.94 -5.09
C CYS A 25 9.87 6.89 -4.04
N GLY A 26 10.61 6.35 -3.09
CA GLY A 26 11.29 7.16 -2.09
C GLY A 26 10.34 7.93 -1.18
N ILE A 27 9.14 7.41 -0.90
CA ILE A 27 8.30 7.93 0.19
C ILE A 27 9.07 7.85 1.52
N HIS A 28 9.81 6.75 1.71
CA HIS A 28 10.89 6.67 2.69
C HIS A 28 12.24 6.82 1.99
N GLY A 29 13.11 7.69 2.48
CA GLY A 29 14.34 8.06 1.80
C GLY A 29 15.46 7.01 1.83
N ASN A 30 15.44 6.08 2.78
CA ASN A 30 16.38 4.96 2.85
C ASN A 30 16.07 3.83 1.85
N GLU A 31 14.94 3.91 1.15
CA GLU A 31 14.45 2.88 0.22
C GLU A 31 14.83 3.18 -1.23
N THR A 32 16.13 3.30 -1.50
CA THR A 32 16.65 3.80 -2.79
C THR A 32 16.36 2.88 -3.98
N ALA A 33 16.06 1.60 -3.72
CA ALA A 33 15.85 0.61 -4.78
C ALA A 33 14.67 0.95 -5.71
N GLY A 34 13.61 1.57 -5.19
CA GLY A 34 12.48 2.04 -6.00
C GLY A 34 12.89 3.13 -6.99
N TYR A 35 13.69 4.10 -6.52
CA TYR A 35 14.23 5.19 -7.33
C TYR A 35 15.16 4.67 -8.43
N ASP A 36 16.10 3.79 -8.07
CA ASP A 36 17.04 3.21 -9.02
C ASP A 36 16.35 2.32 -10.06
N GLY A 37 15.35 1.52 -9.63
CA GLY A 37 14.55 0.68 -10.51
C GLY A 37 13.77 1.50 -11.54
N LEU A 38 13.11 2.59 -11.10
CA LEU A 38 12.41 3.50 -12.01
C LEU A 38 13.37 4.19 -12.98
N LYS A 39 14.56 4.62 -12.52
CA LYS A 39 15.57 5.20 -13.42
C LYS A 39 16.00 4.24 -14.51
N ARG A 40 16.16 2.94 -14.21
CA ARG A 40 16.48 1.93 -15.24
C ARG A 40 15.37 1.84 -16.29
N VAL A 41 14.11 1.80 -15.87
CA VAL A 41 12.95 1.80 -16.79
C VAL A 41 12.95 3.06 -17.66
N ILE A 42 13.07 4.24 -17.04
CA ILE A 42 13.08 5.54 -17.73
C ILE A 42 14.21 5.61 -18.75
N ASN A 43 15.42 5.22 -18.35
CA ASN A 43 16.59 5.23 -19.24
C ASN A 43 16.39 4.26 -20.41
N TYR A 44 15.79 3.11 -20.18
CA TYR A 44 15.45 2.16 -21.23
C TYR A 44 14.40 2.71 -22.20
N ILE A 45 13.34 3.36 -21.69
CA ILE A 45 12.31 4.03 -22.51
C ILE A 45 12.96 5.10 -23.39
N LYS A 46 13.77 6.00 -22.79
CA LYS A 46 14.44 7.08 -23.51
C LYS A 46 15.41 6.57 -24.55
N LYS A 47 16.30 5.63 -24.18
CA LYS A 47 17.34 5.09 -25.07
C LYS A 47 16.76 4.39 -26.30
N ASN A 48 15.63 3.70 -26.14
CA ASN A 48 15.01 2.93 -27.22
C ASN A 48 13.80 3.65 -27.84
N HIS A 49 13.56 4.92 -27.49
CA HIS A 49 12.44 5.73 -27.97
C HIS A 49 11.08 5.01 -27.91
N ILE A 50 10.80 4.34 -26.78
CA ILE A 50 9.61 3.50 -26.64
C ILE A 50 8.37 4.38 -26.55
N ALA A 51 7.44 4.18 -27.48
CA ALA A 51 6.09 4.74 -27.38
C ALA A 51 5.26 3.96 -26.36
N LEU A 52 4.74 4.65 -25.35
CA LEU A 52 3.78 4.10 -24.40
C LEU A 52 2.36 4.31 -24.90
N ASN A 53 1.46 3.40 -24.55
CA ASN A 53 0.03 3.44 -24.84
C ASN A 53 -0.79 3.97 -23.65
N CYS A 54 -0.11 4.66 -22.72
CA CYS A 54 -0.65 5.19 -21.48
C CYS A 54 0.08 6.46 -21.07
N ASN A 55 -0.56 7.26 -20.22
CA ASN A 55 0.15 8.31 -19.50
C ASN A 55 1.02 7.64 -18.44
N PHE A 56 2.30 7.98 -18.43
CA PHE A 56 3.27 7.49 -17.46
C PHE A 56 3.81 8.67 -16.66
N TYR A 57 3.82 8.54 -15.34
CA TYR A 57 4.47 9.45 -14.43
C TYR A 57 5.31 8.66 -13.43
N ALA A 58 6.58 9.03 -13.30
CA ALA A 58 7.44 8.59 -12.21
C ALA A 58 7.70 9.75 -11.26
N LEU A 59 7.26 9.60 -10.01
CA LEU A 59 7.34 10.61 -8.97
C LEU A 59 8.30 10.18 -7.87
N THR A 60 9.02 11.15 -7.32
CA THR A 60 9.76 11.01 -6.05
C THR A 60 8.84 11.43 -4.91
N GLY A 61 8.92 10.74 -3.76
CA GLY A 61 8.07 10.92 -2.59
C GLY A 61 8.60 11.94 -1.56
N ASN A 62 9.66 11.60 -0.84
CA ASN A 62 10.34 12.47 0.11
C ASN A 62 11.75 12.75 -0.41
N ILE A 63 11.89 13.84 -1.18
CA ILE A 63 13.16 14.19 -1.84
C ILE A 63 14.24 14.45 -0.79
N ASN A 64 13.93 15.26 0.22
CA ASN A 64 14.87 15.58 1.30
C ASN A 64 15.39 14.32 2.01
N ALA A 65 14.50 13.41 2.42
CA ALA A 65 14.93 12.17 3.07
C ALA A 65 15.73 11.25 2.13
N LEU A 66 15.38 11.20 0.84
CA LEU A 66 16.07 10.39 -0.16
C LEU A 66 17.51 10.88 -0.40
N GLU A 67 17.74 12.20 -0.42
CA GLU A 67 19.08 12.78 -0.51
C GLU A 67 19.95 12.42 0.70
N HIS A 68 19.35 12.36 1.89
CA HIS A 68 20.01 11.98 3.13
C HIS A 68 20.06 10.45 3.37
N LYS A 69 19.37 9.66 2.53
CA LYS A 69 19.22 8.20 2.66
C LYS A 69 18.70 7.75 4.03
N VAL A 70 17.83 8.56 4.64
CA VAL A 70 17.16 8.26 5.91
C VAL A 70 15.69 7.99 5.65
N ARG A 71 15.01 7.26 6.54
CA ARG A 71 13.59 6.92 6.36
C ARG A 71 12.74 8.19 6.22
N PHE A 72 12.93 9.13 7.13
CA PHE A 72 12.34 10.46 7.15
C PHE A 72 13.24 11.39 7.98
N ILE A 73 13.01 12.70 7.92
CA ILE A 73 13.72 13.72 8.70
C ILE A 73 13.02 13.89 10.05
N ASP A 74 11.75 14.33 10.05
CA ASP A 74 11.01 14.60 11.30
C ASP A 74 9.86 13.63 11.51
N ARG A 75 9.09 13.34 10.44
CA ARG A 75 7.91 12.46 10.51
C ARG A 75 7.83 11.54 9.31
N ASP A 76 7.35 10.33 9.54
CA ASP A 76 7.13 9.38 8.46
C ASP A 76 6.07 9.92 7.48
N LEU A 77 6.50 10.27 6.25
CA LEU A 77 5.63 10.82 5.21
C LEU A 77 4.45 9.90 4.91
N ASN A 78 4.61 8.58 5.05
CA ASN A 78 3.55 7.60 4.83
C ASN A 78 2.61 7.41 6.04
N ARG A 79 2.62 8.35 6.98
CA ARG A 79 1.67 8.47 8.10
C ARG A 79 0.88 9.78 8.09
N LEU A 80 1.14 10.65 7.12
CA LEU A 80 0.59 12.02 7.11
C LEU A 80 -0.66 12.20 6.24
N TRP A 81 -1.10 11.18 5.51
CA TRP A 81 -2.17 11.29 4.50
C TRP A 81 -3.57 11.05 5.08
N THR A 82 -3.93 11.80 6.12
CA THR A 82 -5.30 11.84 6.65
C THR A 82 -6.02 13.10 6.19
N HIS A 83 -7.35 13.05 6.06
CA HIS A 83 -8.14 14.22 5.65
C HIS A 83 -7.90 15.43 6.57
N ASP A 84 -7.83 15.21 7.89
CA ASP A 84 -7.58 16.27 8.86
C ASP A 84 -6.20 16.88 8.71
N HIS A 85 -5.19 16.04 8.46
CA HIS A 85 -3.81 16.50 8.30
C HIS A 85 -3.61 17.25 6.98
N ILE A 86 -4.17 16.74 5.88
CA ILE A 86 -4.16 17.44 4.58
C ILE A 86 -4.90 18.77 4.67
N LYS A 87 -6.06 18.82 5.34
CA LYS A 87 -6.79 20.07 5.57
C LYS A 87 -5.92 21.10 6.30
N LYS A 88 -5.33 20.71 7.44
CA LYS A 88 -4.42 21.55 8.22
C LYS A 88 -3.21 22.03 7.40
N LEU A 89 -2.68 21.17 6.54
CA LEU A 89 -1.56 21.49 5.65
C LEU A 89 -1.94 22.54 4.59
N THR A 90 -3.15 22.44 4.01
CA THR A 90 -3.61 23.37 2.97
C THR A 90 -4.12 24.71 3.50
N GLU A 91 -4.59 24.76 4.74
CA GLU A 91 -5.16 25.98 5.36
C GLU A 91 -4.09 26.97 5.88
N LYS A 92 -2.83 26.86 5.40
CA LYS A 92 -1.70 27.74 5.73
C LYS A 92 -1.39 27.91 7.22
N ASN A 93 -1.73 26.93 8.04
CA ASN A 93 -1.17 26.86 9.38
C ASN A 93 0.34 26.61 9.27
N THR A 94 1.14 27.28 10.09
CA THR A 94 2.59 27.09 10.15
C THR A 94 2.87 25.68 10.66
N ILE A 95 3.00 24.73 9.74
CA ILE A 95 3.34 23.36 10.06
C ILE A 95 4.86 23.25 10.10
N ASN A 96 5.40 23.05 11.30
CA ASN A 96 6.83 23.00 11.54
C ASN A 96 7.35 21.56 11.60
N TYR A 97 7.42 20.89 10.44
CA TYR A 97 8.21 19.67 10.24
C TYR A 97 8.61 19.55 8.76
N SER A 98 9.75 18.93 8.51
CA SER A 98 10.44 18.89 7.20
C SER A 98 9.58 18.29 6.09
N GLU A 99 8.81 17.24 6.38
CA GLU A 99 7.95 16.55 5.41
C GLU A 99 6.75 17.36 4.93
N ALA A 100 6.40 18.48 5.57
CA ALA A 100 5.20 19.25 5.21
C ALA A 100 5.29 19.77 3.77
N LYS A 101 6.47 20.26 3.37
CA LYS A 101 6.75 20.72 2.01
C LYS A 101 6.67 19.56 1.01
N GLU A 102 7.32 18.44 1.31
CA GLU A 102 7.31 17.22 0.49
C GLU A 102 5.89 16.72 0.24
N GLN A 103 5.09 16.68 1.30
CA GLN A 103 3.68 16.27 1.25
C GLN A 103 2.84 17.21 0.38
N LEU A 104 2.99 18.53 0.54
CA LEU A 104 2.21 19.51 -0.20
C LEU A 104 2.55 19.49 -1.69
N GLU A 105 3.83 19.43 -2.04
CA GLU A 105 4.28 19.35 -3.43
C GLU A 105 3.83 18.05 -4.11
N LEU A 106 3.93 16.92 -3.41
CA LEU A 106 3.46 15.64 -3.94
C LEU A 106 1.94 15.64 -4.11
N LEU A 107 1.19 16.17 -3.14
CA LEU A 107 -0.26 16.33 -3.24
C LEU A 107 -0.65 17.20 -4.45
N HIS A 108 0.02 18.35 -4.62
CA HIS A 108 -0.24 19.24 -5.75
C HIS A 108 0.04 18.53 -7.08
N CYS A 109 1.19 17.86 -7.20
CA CYS A 109 1.53 17.09 -8.39
C CYS A 109 0.49 16.02 -8.73
N ILE A 110 0.03 15.26 -7.72
CA ILE A 110 -1.02 14.26 -7.90
C ILE A 110 -2.33 14.91 -8.36
N LYS A 111 -2.76 16.02 -7.72
CA LYS A 111 -3.97 16.75 -8.15
C LYS A 111 -3.86 17.20 -9.61
N THR A 112 -2.76 17.82 -9.99
CA THR A 112 -2.52 18.26 -11.37
C THR A 112 -2.60 17.10 -12.37
N ILE A 113 -2.02 15.94 -12.06
CA ILE A 113 -2.09 14.76 -12.93
C ILE A 113 -3.53 14.24 -13.05
N LEU A 114 -4.26 14.19 -11.94
CA LEU A 114 -5.67 13.77 -11.92
C LEU A 114 -6.56 14.71 -12.74
N ASP A 115 -6.30 16.02 -12.68
CA ASP A 115 -7.07 17.04 -13.41
C ASP A 115 -6.70 17.11 -14.90
N SER A 116 -5.48 16.69 -15.26
CA SER A 116 -4.97 16.75 -16.64
C SER A 116 -5.43 15.58 -17.51
N HIS A 117 -5.88 14.48 -16.92
CA HIS A 117 -6.13 13.23 -17.62
C HIS A 117 -7.51 12.65 -17.28
N ASN A 118 -8.00 11.81 -18.19
CA ASN A 118 -9.23 11.05 -17.98
C ASN A 118 -8.93 9.54 -17.96
N GLY A 119 -9.94 8.75 -17.59
CA GLY A 119 -9.86 7.29 -17.61
C GLY A 119 -9.42 6.69 -16.28
N THR A 120 -8.65 5.60 -16.35
CA THR A 120 -8.28 4.82 -15.14
C THR A 120 -6.92 5.24 -14.62
N PHE A 121 -6.88 5.70 -13.37
CA PHE A 121 -5.64 5.99 -12.66
C PHE A 121 -5.18 4.79 -11.84
N ILE A 122 -3.91 4.43 -12.00
CA ILE A 122 -3.24 3.30 -11.35
C ILE A 122 -2.03 3.86 -10.61
N PHE A 123 -2.13 3.93 -9.29
CA PHE A 123 -1.05 4.34 -8.42
C PHE A 123 -0.28 3.10 -7.96
N ALA A 124 1.04 3.19 -8.02
CA ALA A 124 1.94 2.18 -7.52
C ALA A 124 3.02 2.85 -6.65
N ASP A 125 2.98 2.58 -5.35
CA ASP A 125 3.96 3.07 -4.39
C ASP A 125 4.99 1.98 -4.13
N ILE A 126 6.25 2.24 -4.49
CA ILE A 126 7.33 1.25 -4.51
C ILE A 126 8.20 1.44 -3.27
N HIS A 127 8.22 0.40 -2.45
CA HIS A 127 8.91 0.30 -1.17
C HIS A 127 9.89 -0.89 -1.14
N THR A 128 10.69 -0.91 -0.08
CA THR A 128 11.48 -2.06 0.36
C THR A 128 11.31 -2.24 1.87
N THR A 129 11.73 -3.39 2.39
CA THR A 129 11.57 -3.73 3.80
C THR A 129 12.91 -3.90 4.50
N SER A 130 12.94 -3.78 5.82
CA SER A 130 14.16 -4.02 6.62
C SER A 130 14.52 -5.50 6.79
N SER A 131 13.64 -6.42 6.37
CA SER A 131 13.86 -7.85 6.45
C SER A 131 14.05 -8.46 5.06
N THR A 132 14.84 -9.53 4.99
CA THR A 132 14.88 -10.35 3.76
C THR A 132 13.50 -10.91 3.44
N THR A 133 13.01 -10.62 2.23
CA THR A 133 11.68 -11.04 1.78
C THR A 133 11.63 -11.32 0.29
N VAL A 134 10.71 -12.20 -0.09
CA VAL A 134 10.21 -12.24 -1.48
C VAL A 134 9.42 -10.96 -1.78
N PRO A 135 9.37 -10.49 -3.04
CA PRO A 135 8.52 -9.36 -3.38
C PRO A 135 7.04 -9.66 -3.13
N PHE A 136 6.28 -8.66 -2.69
CA PHE A 136 4.84 -8.79 -2.47
C PHE A 136 4.10 -7.50 -2.76
N ILE A 137 2.77 -7.59 -2.86
CA ILE A 137 1.88 -6.46 -3.11
C ILE A 137 1.01 -6.24 -1.87
N THR A 138 0.85 -4.99 -1.45
CA THR A 138 -0.13 -4.58 -0.44
C THR A 138 -1.24 -3.78 -1.12
N ILE A 139 -2.50 -4.04 -0.75
CA ILE A 139 -3.64 -3.29 -1.29
C ILE A 139 -4.69 -3.03 -0.22
N SER A 140 -5.39 -1.91 -0.38
CA SER A 140 -6.70 -1.76 0.23
C SER A 140 -7.70 -2.71 -0.39
N ASP A 141 -8.61 -3.22 0.44
CA ASP A 141 -9.48 -4.34 0.07
C ASP A 141 -10.71 -3.94 -0.78
N SER A 142 -10.45 -3.34 -1.95
CA SER A 142 -11.43 -3.01 -2.98
C SER A 142 -11.33 -3.95 -4.19
N LEU A 143 -12.45 -4.14 -4.90
CA LEU A 143 -12.53 -5.06 -6.03
C LEU A 143 -11.63 -4.66 -7.22
N ASN A 144 -11.49 -3.35 -7.46
CA ASN A 144 -10.59 -2.83 -8.52
C ASN A 144 -9.12 -3.15 -8.22
N ASN A 145 -8.66 -2.99 -6.98
CA ASN A 145 -7.32 -3.36 -6.55
C ASN A 145 -7.10 -4.87 -6.66
N ARG A 146 -8.04 -5.69 -6.15
CA ARG A 146 -7.97 -7.16 -6.26
C ARG A 146 -7.87 -7.62 -7.71
N ALA A 147 -8.61 -7.00 -8.63
CA ALA A 147 -8.62 -7.36 -10.05
C ALA A 147 -7.25 -7.14 -10.72
N ILE A 148 -6.48 -6.16 -10.28
CA ILE A 148 -5.14 -5.90 -10.82
C ILE A 148 -4.08 -6.73 -10.08
N ALA A 149 -4.12 -6.74 -8.74
CA ALA A 149 -3.16 -7.50 -7.92
C ALA A 149 -3.19 -9.01 -8.25
N SER A 150 -4.36 -9.59 -8.50
CA SER A 150 -4.51 -11.01 -8.88
C SER A 150 -3.86 -11.39 -10.21
N LYS A 151 -3.48 -10.42 -11.06
CA LYS A 151 -2.71 -10.68 -12.29
C LYS A 151 -1.25 -11.01 -12.01
N PHE A 152 -0.78 -10.79 -10.78
CA PHE A 152 0.58 -11.08 -10.34
C PHE A 152 0.62 -12.40 -9.58
N SER A 153 1.68 -13.17 -9.78
CA SER A 153 1.94 -14.40 -9.02
C SER A 153 2.80 -14.13 -7.79
N LEU A 154 2.42 -13.10 -7.03
CA LEU A 154 3.10 -12.65 -5.81
C LEU A 154 2.19 -12.86 -4.60
N PRO A 155 2.73 -12.89 -3.37
CA PRO A 155 1.91 -12.73 -2.18
C PRO A 155 1.18 -11.38 -2.22
N ILE A 156 -0.09 -11.37 -1.86
CA ILE A 156 -0.92 -10.16 -1.84
C ILE A 156 -1.46 -9.98 -0.42
N ILE A 157 -1.12 -8.88 0.24
CA ILE A 157 -1.60 -8.54 1.57
C ILE A 157 -2.82 -7.62 1.43
N LEU A 158 -3.96 -8.06 1.96
CA LEU A 158 -5.19 -7.29 2.02
C LEU A 158 -5.34 -6.58 3.37
N GLY A 159 -5.84 -5.35 3.34
CA GLY A 159 -6.35 -4.70 4.55
C GLY A 159 -5.26 -4.10 5.44
N ILE A 160 -4.08 -3.78 4.89
CA ILE A 160 -3.01 -3.13 5.67
C ILE A 160 -3.46 -1.78 6.24
N GLU A 161 -4.39 -1.11 5.55
CA GLU A 161 -5.03 0.14 5.96
C GLU A 161 -5.94 0.03 7.20
N GLU A 162 -6.25 -1.18 7.66
CA GLU A 162 -6.95 -1.37 8.95
C GLU A 162 -6.00 -1.21 10.14
N HIS A 163 -4.70 -1.36 9.90
CA HIS A 163 -3.66 -1.42 10.93
C HIS A 163 -2.75 -0.19 10.90
N LEU A 164 -2.70 0.51 9.76
CA LEU A 164 -1.89 1.69 9.52
C LEU A 164 -2.78 2.91 9.26
N ASP A 165 -2.50 4.01 9.96
CA ASP A 165 -3.18 5.29 9.72
C ASP A 165 -2.29 6.27 8.93
N GLY A 166 -2.92 6.98 8.00
CA GLY A 166 -2.25 7.96 7.14
C GLY A 166 -1.35 7.48 5.98
N PRO A 167 -1.36 6.22 5.47
CA PRO A 167 -0.64 5.92 4.22
C PRO A 167 -1.20 6.65 3.00
N LEU A 168 -0.31 7.07 2.09
CA LEU A 168 -0.67 7.73 0.83
C LEU A 168 -1.66 6.90 0.02
N LEU A 169 -1.40 5.61 -0.15
CA LEU A 169 -2.26 4.73 -0.95
C LEU A 169 -3.65 4.54 -0.36
N THR A 170 -3.80 4.60 0.97
CA THR A 170 -5.12 4.59 1.62
C THR A 170 -5.90 5.85 1.25
N TYR A 171 -5.25 7.01 1.28
CA TYR A 171 -5.84 8.29 0.86
C TYR A 171 -6.24 8.28 -0.62
N ILE A 172 -5.39 7.76 -1.50
CA ILE A 172 -5.70 7.62 -2.93
C ILE A 172 -6.87 6.66 -3.18
N ASN A 173 -6.90 5.51 -2.52
CA ASN A 173 -7.99 4.54 -2.67
C ASN A 173 -9.32 5.11 -2.19
N GLU A 174 -9.27 6.00 -1.20
CA GLU A 174 -10.41 6.78 -0.79
C GLU A 174 -10.97 7.59 -1.99
N PHE A 175 -10.20 8.17 -2.90
CA PHE A 175 -10.79 8.82 -4.09
C PHE A 175 -11.29 7.84 -5.18
N GLY A 176 -11.30 6.54 -4.90
CA GLY A 176 -11.80 5.49 -5.80
C GLY A 176 -10.78 5.00 -6.83
N HIS A 177 -9.56 5.53 -6.78
CA HIS A 177 -8.47 5.14 -7.68
C HIS A 177 -7.84 3.79 -7.26
N ILE A 178 -7.18 3.15 -8.23
CA ILE A 178 -6.42 1.93 -7.97
C ILE A 178 -5.12 2.31 -7.27
N ALA A 179 -4.78 1.60 -6.20
CA ALA A 179 -3.62 1.87 -5.36
C ALA A 179 -2.94 0.55 -4.97
N LEU A 180 -1.70 0.38 -5.41
CA LEU A 180 -0.89 -0.83 -5.17
C LEU A 180 0.39 -0.44 -4.44
N GLY A 181 0.60 -0.96 -3.23
CA GLY A 181 1.90 -0.92 -2.58
C GLY A 181 2.71 -2.10 -3.09
N PHE A 182 3.94 -1.87 -3.54
CA PHE A 182 4.84 -2.93 -3.95
C PHE A 182 6.08 -2.93 -3.08
N GLU A 183 6.34 -4.06 -2.42
CA GLU A 183 7.48 -4.25 -1.54
C GLU A 183 8.47 -5.14 -2.26
N ALA A 184 9.59 -4.54 -2.69
CA ALA A 184 10.48 -5.13 -3.68
C ALA A 184 11.49 -6.13 -3.11
N GLY A 185 11.63 -6.20 -1.79
CA GLY A 185 12.69 -6.97 -1.12
C GLY A 185 13.29 -6.22 0.04
N GLU A 186 14.51 -6.58 0.43
CA GLU A 186 15.26 -5.89 1.49
C GLU A 186 15.87 -4.59 0.97
N HIS A 187 16.02 -3.56 1.81
CA HIS A 187 16.48 -2.21 1.45
C HIS A 187 17.78 -2.17 0.64
N HIS A 188 18.78 -2.97 1.00
CA HIS A 188 20.14 -2.93 0.44
C HIS A 188 20.40 -4.04 -0.59
N ALA A 189 19.48 -4.97 -0.76
CA ALA A 189 19.62 -6.04 -1.74
C ALA A 189 19.57 -5.50 -3.18
N VAL A 190 20.60 -5.76 -3.97
CA VAL A 190 20.63 -5.45 -5.42
C VAL A 190 19.44 -6.06 -6.16
N ALA A 191 18.99 -7.24 -5.71
CA ALA A 191 17.80 -7.90 -6.25
C ALA A 191 16.52 -7.03 -6.11
N SER A 192 16.42 -6.17 -5.09
CA SER A 192 15.29 -5.26 -4.90
C SER A 192 15.19 -4.25 -6.05
N ILE A 193 16.32 -3.75 -6.57
CA ILE A 193 16.33 -2.86 -7.74
C ILE A 193 15.78 -3.59 -8.97
N ASP A 194 16.23 -4.83 -9.20
CA ASP A 194 15.76 -5.66 -10.30
C ASP A 194 14.26 -5.99 -10.16
N ASN A 195 13.77 -6.19 -8.94
CA ASN A 195 12.36 -6.46 -8.65
C ASN A 195 11.49 -5.23 -8.91
N CYS A 196 11.95 -4.02 -8.54
CA CYS A 196 11.29 -2.75 -8.86
C CYS A 196 11.13 -2.57 -10.37
N GLU A 197 12.23 -2.72 -11.12
CA GLU A 197 12.21 -2.62 -12.59
C GLU A 197 11.26 -3.67 -13.21
N ALA A 198 11.34 -4.92 -12.76
CA ALA A 198 10.46 -5.99 -13.22
C ALA A 198 8.97 -5.69 -12.92
N PHE A 199 8.67 -5.10 -11.77
CA PHE A 199 7.30 -4.77 -11.37
C PHE A 199 6.69 -3.69 -12.26
N VAL A 200 7.43 -2.61 -12.54
CA VAL A 200 6.99 -1.52 -13.43
C VAL A 200 6.67 -2.07 -14.83
N TRP A 201 7.60 -2.82 -15.43
CA TRP A 201 7.37 -3.45 -16.74
C TRP A 201 6.20 -4.43 -16.73
N SER A 202 6.09 -5.25 -15.68
CA SER A 202 5.00 -6.21 -15.52
C SER A 202 3.65 -5.52 -15.40
N LEU A 203 3.56 -4.43 -14.63
CA LEU A 203 2.32 -3.66 -14.46
C LEU A 203 1.91 -3.01 -15.79
N LEU A 204 2.84 -2.34 -16.48
CA LEU A 204 2.60 -1.76 -17.80
C LEU A 204 2.12 -2.84 -18.79
N SER A 205 2.76 -4.00 -18.84
CA SER A 205 2.37 -5.10 -19.72
C SER A 205 0.96 -5.63 -19.43
N LYS A 206 0.67 -5.94 -18.16
CA LYS A 206 -0.60 -6.54 -17.73
C LYS A 206 -1.80 -5.61 -17.90
N MET A 207 -1.53 -4.32 -17.99
CA MET A 207 -2.51 -3.26 -18.19
C MET A 207 -2.39 -2.60 -19.56
N LYS A 208 -1.64 -3.20 -20.51
CA LYS A 208 -1.49 -2.76 -21.90
C LYS A 208 -0.98 -1.31 -22.05
N GLY A 209 -0.19 -0.81 -21.11
CA GLY A 209 0.46 0.49 -21.19
C GLY A 209 1.67 0.53 -22.12
N VAL A 210 2.17 -0.64 -22.55
CA VAL A 210 3.26 -0.78 -23.52
C VAL A 210 3.10 -2.07 -24.30
N ASP A 211 3.47 -2.07 -25.58
CA ASP A 211 3.44 -3.28 -26.39
C ASP A 211 4.55 -4.25 -26.00
N LYS A 212 4.21 -5.55 -26.02
CA LYS A 212 5.08 -6.63 -25.53
C LYS A 212 6.45 -6.64 -26.19
N GLN A 213 6.55 -6.25 -27.47
CA GLN A 213 7.80 -6.21 -28.22
C GLN A 213 8.82 -5.20 -27.67
N HIS A 214 8.34 -4.13 -27.01
CA HIS A 214 9.21 -3.11 -26.42
C HIS A 214 9.64 -3.47 -25.00
N ILE A 215 9.06 -4.51 -24.41
CA ILE A 215 9.40 -4.93 -23.06
C ILE A 215 10.68 -5.77 -23.10
N PRO A 216 11.68 -5.48 -22.26
CA PRO A 216 12.89 -6.29 -22.09
C PRO A 216 12.61 -7.63 -21.36
N ILE A 217 11.70 -8.44 -21.89
CA ILE A 217 11.13 -9.65 -21.26
C ILE A 217 12.21 -10.64 -20.78
N HIS A 218 13.28 -10.80 -21.56
CA HIS A 218 14.37 -11.73 -21.25
C HIS A 218 15.14 -11.37 -19.97
N LYS A 219 15.15 -10.10 -19.56
CA LYS A 219 15.88 -9.64 -18.36
C LYS A 219 15.10 -9.85 -17.06
N PHE A 220 13.76 -9.84 -17.11
CA PHE A 220 12.94 -9.71 -15.90
C PHE A 220 11.96 -10.87 -15.63
N ASN A 221 11.74 -11.77 -16.60
CA ASN A 221 10.86 -12.94 -16.47
C ASN A 221 11.24 -13.92 -15.34
N LYS A 222 12.42 -13.76 -14.72
CA LYS A 222 12.87 -14.60 -13.60
C LYS A 222 12.60 -14.01 -12.22
N ARG A 223 12.44 -12.69 -12.10
CA ARG A 223 12.46 -11.96 -10.81
C ARG A 223 11.11 -12.01 -10.09
N LEU A 224 10.02 -11.77 -10.81
CA LEU A 224 8.65 -11.90 -10.28
C LEU A 224 8.07 -13.31 -10.48
N ARG A 225 8.95 -14.34 -10.50
CA ARG A 225 8.51 -15.71 -10.74
C ARG A 225 7.62 -16.21 -9.59
N PRO A 226 6.63 -17.05 -9.91
CA PRO A 226 5.70 -17.58 -8.94
C PRO A 226 6.42 -18.45 -7.91
N ASN A 227 6.61 -17.93 -6.69
CA ASN A 227 6.60 -18.82 -5.55
C ASN A 227 5.15 -19.28 -5.34
N LYS A 228 4.75 -20.36 -6.01
CA LYS A 228 3.35 -20.86 -6.00
C LYS A 228 2.81 -21.06 -4.59
N THR A 229 3.68 -21.40 -3.63
CA THR A 229 3.26 -21.62 -2.23
C THR A 229 2.86 -20.32 -1.53
N LEU A 230 3.52 -19.21 -1.86
CA LEU A 230 3.27 -17.89 -1.27
C LEU A 230 2.41 -16.97 -2.15
N ALA A 231 2.19 -17.30 -3.43
CA ALA A 231 1.35 -16.54 -4.35
C ALA A 231 -0.14 -16.70 -4.03
N ASN A 232 -0.57 -16.09 -2.93
CA ASN A 232 -1.92 -16.13 -2.39
C ASN A 232 -2.29 -14.77 -1.79
N PHE A 233 -3.58 -14.59 -1.51
CA PHE A 233 -4.04 -13.49 -0.68
C PHE A 233 -3.88 -13.82 0.80
N TYR A 234 -3.44 -12.83 1.57
CA TYR A 234 -3.28 -12.87 3.01
C TYR A 234 -4.03 -11.71 3.64
N GLU A 235 -4.52 -11.91 4.86
CA GLU A 235 -5.06 -10.86 5.72
C GLU A 235 -4.16 -10.66 6.94
N ILE A 236 -4.12 -9.43 7.43
CA ILE A 236 -3.45 -9.09 8.68
C ILE A 236 -4.40 -9.34 9.85
N ASN A 237 -4.00 -10.27 10.72
CA ASN A 237 -4.81 -10.69 11.87
C ASN A 237 -4.35 -10.06 13.19
N TYR A 238 -3.17 -9.45 13.20
CA TYR A 238 -2.55 -8.89 14.38
C TYR A 238 -1.46 -7.90 13.98
N ARG A 239 -1.40 -6.80 14.73
CA ARG A 239 -0.32 -5.81 14.72
C ARG A 239 0.24 -5.73 16.15
N TYR A 240 1.54 -5.84 16.30
CA TYR A 240 2.25 -5.47 17.52
C TYR A 240 2.81 -4.07 17.34
N GLY A 241 2.08 -3.07 17.82
CA GLY A 241 2.55 -1.68 17.84
C GLY A 241 3.59 -1.45 18.94
N ILE A 242 4.51 -0.53 18.70
CA ILE A 242 5.51 -0.10 19.67
C ILE A 242 5.47 1.41 19.83
N GLU A 243 5.71 1.90 21.04
CA GLU A 243 5.74 3.34 21.35
C GLU A 243 7.13 3.92 21.09
N ASP A 244 8.17 3.14 21.41
CA ASP A 244 9.57 3.52 21.22
C ASP A 244 10.37 2.33 20.70
N SER A 245 10.83 2.45 19.47
CA SER A 245 11.66 1.46 18.81
C SER A 245 12.98 1.17 19.52
N ASN A 246 13.52 2.08 20.33
CA ASN A 246 14.76 1.84 21.08
C ASN A 246 14.58 0.81 22.21
N THR A 247 13.34 0.61 22.67
CA THR A 247 13.04 -0.37 23.73
C THR A 247 12.59 -1.72 23.19
N PHE A 248 12.50 -1.85 21.86
CA PHE A 248 12.04 -3.05 21.17
C PHE A 248 13.18 -3.66 20.37
N ASN A 249 13.39 -4.97 20.51
CA ASN A 249 14.36 -5.71 19.74
C ASN A 249 13.73 -6.99 19.18
N MET A 250 13.56 -7.02 17.86
CA MET A 250 13.11 -8.21 17.15
C MET A 250 14.20 -9.28 17.17
N HIS A 251 13.88 -10.51 17.58
CA HIS A 251 14.88 -11.57 17.56
C HIS A 251 15.28 -11.88 16.12
N ALA A 252 16.57 -12.07 15.86
CA ALA A 252 17.07 -12.32 14.52
C ALA A 252 16.54 -13.64 13.94
N GLY A 253 16.46 -13.71 12.61
CA GLY A 253 16.15 -14.93 11.87
C GLY A 253 14.69 -15.10 11.44
N PHE A 254 13.78 -14.21 11.85
CA PHE A 254 12.43 -14.20 11.30
C PHE A 254 12.41 -13.54 9.92
N LEU A 255 12.12 -14.34 8.89
CA LEU A 255 11.87 -13.88 7.54
C LEU A 255 10.39 -13.52 7.36
N ASN A 256 10.11 -12.60 6.44
CA ASN A 256 8.75 -12.34 6.00
C ASN A 256 8.07 -13.64 5.54
N PHE A 257 6.80 -13.80 5.91
CA PHE A 257 5.98 -15.00 5.67
C PHE A 257 6.42 -16.26 6.42
N ALA A 258 7.43 -16.23 7.31
CA ALA A 258 7.83 -17.42 8.08
C ALA A 258 6.69 -17.89 9.01
N LEU A 259 6.51 -19.21 9.14
CA LEU A 259 5.50 -19.77 10.04
C LEU A 259 5.90 -19.51 11.50
N ILE A 260 4.92 -19.15 12.32
CA ILE A 260 5.08 -19.00 13.77
C ILE A 260 3.99 -19.78 14.50
N THR A 261 4.35 -20.29 15.68
CA THR A 261 3.42 -20.99 16.57
C THR A 261 2.96 -20.08 17.71
N LYS A 262 1.79 -20.38 18.29
CA LYS A 262 1.31 -19.65 19.47
C LYS A 262 2.31 -19.79 20.61
N ASN A 263 2.58 -18.71 21.34
CA ASN A 263 3.53 -18.60 22.44
C ASN A 263 5.02 -18.63 22.05
N GLN A 264 5.37 -18.74 20.77
CA GLN A 264 6.75 -18.59 20.31
C GLN A 264 7.27 -17.18 20.67
N VAL A 265 8.46 -17.09 21.27
CA VAL A 265 9.10 -15.80 21.55
C VAL A 265 9.61 -15.21 20.23
N LEU A 266 9.22 -13.97 19.95
CA LEU A 266 9.51 -13.28 18.69
C LEU A 266 10.46 -12.10 18.89
N ALA A 267 10.36 -11.41 20.03
CA ALA A 267 11.08 -10.19 20.31
C ALA A 267 11.26 -9.99 21.82
N THR A 268 12.04 -8.97 22.18
CA THR A 268 12.12 -8.43 23.54
C THR A 268 11.64 -6.97 23.51
N HIS A 269 10.73 -6.59 24.40
CA HIS A 269 10.24 -5.21 24.52
C HIS A 269 10.29 -4.79 25.99
N ARG A 270 11.03 -3.73 26.31
CA ARG A 270 11.27 -3.26 27.70
C ARG A 270 11.72 -4.41 28.62
N ALA A 271 12.73 -5.16 28.17
CA ALA A 271 13.29 -6.34 28.82
C ALA A 271 12.33 -7.54 29.04
N LYS A 272 11.11 -7.50 28.48
CA LYS A 272 10.14 -8.60 28.57
C LYS A 272 10.02 -9.36 27.25
N PRO A 273 9.88 -10.70 27.27
CA PRO A 273 9.70 -11.47 26.06
C PRO A 273 8.33 -11.19 25.44
N VAL A 274 8.32 -10.87 24.15
CA VAL A 274 7.11 -10.72 23.34
C VAL A 274 6.84 -12.04 22.64
N LYS A 275 5.68 -12.63 22.92
CA LYS A 275 5.27 -13.93 22.36
C LYS A 275 4.20 -13.77 21.29
N ALA A 276 4.21 -14.66 20.31
CA ALA A 276 3.15 -14.77 19.31
C ALA A 276 1.80 -15.07 19.97
N SER A 277 0.84 -14.16 19.83
CA SER A 277 -0.51 -14.33 20.42
C SER A 277 -1.31 -15.47 19.77
N LYS A 278 -0.95 -15.85 18.53
CA LYS A 278 -1.61 -16.87 17.72
C LYS A 278 -0.62 -17.51 16.74
N LYS A 279 -0.97 -18.69 16.23
CA LYS A 279 -0.29 -19.28 15.07
C LYS A 279 -0.56 -18.44 13.82
N GLY A 280 0.39 -18.42 12.90
CA GLY A 280 0.24 -17.70 11.64
C GLY A 280 1.56 -17.59 10.90
N ARG A 281 1.69 -16.53 10.11
CA ARG A 281 2.98 -16.14 9.52
C ARG A 281 3.39 -14.78 10.06
N ILE A 282 4.65 -14.66 10.46
CA ILE A 282 5.20 -13.35 10.81
C ILE A 282 5.38 -12.50 9.55
N PHE A 283 5.15 -11.21 9.69
CA PHE A 283 5.16 -10.26 8.58
C PHE A 283 5.66 -8.90 9.04
N LEU A 284 6.44 -8.22 8.18
CA LEU A 284 7.19 -6.99 8.43
C LEU A 284 7.82 -6.95 9.84
N PRO A 285 8.69 -7.93 10.20
CA PRO A 285 9.45 -7.85 11.44
C PRO A 285 10.40 -6.64 11.42
N LEU A 286 10.35 -5.81 12.45
CA LEU A 286 11.13 -4.58 12.54
C LEU A 286 12.58 -4.85 12.96
N TYR A 287 13.51 -4.73 12.03
CA TYR A 287 14.95 -4.86 12.29
C TYR A 287 15.71 -3.54 12.24
N GLN A 288 15.00 -2.42 12.07
CA GLN A 288 15.59 -1.07 12.07
C GLN A 288 15.17 -0.30 13.33
N ASN A 289 15.92 0.74 13.66
CA ASN A 289 15.70 1.54 14.88
C ASN A 289 14.69 2.69 14.66
N GLN A 290 13.82 2.57 13.66
CA GLN A 290 12.83 3.61 13.32
C GLN A 290 11.51 2.95 12.88
N GLY A 291 10.40 3.39 13.47
CA GLY A 291 9.05 2.92 13.16
C GLY A 291 8.23 2.62 14.40
N ASP A 292 6.92 2.48 14.21
CA ASP A 292 5.91 2.23 15.25
C ASP A 292 5.30 0.81 15.17
N ASP A 293 5.79 -0.01 14.25
CA ASP A 293 5.32 -1.36 13.96
C ASP A 293 6.41 -2.39 14.29
N GLY A 294 6.25 -3.15 15.37
CA GLY A 294 7.22 -4.19 15.73
C GLY A 294 7.14 -5.42 14.81
N PHE A 295 5.94 -5.96 14.62
CA PHE A 295 5.65 -7.02 13.64
C PHE A 295 4.15 -7.19 13.45
N PHE A 296 3.78 -7.95 12.41
CA PHE A 296 2.42 -8.37 12.13
C PHE A 296 2.31 -9.90 12.10
N ILE A 297 1.09 -10.40 12.29
CA ILE A 297 0.77 -11.82 12.03
C ILE A 297 -0.29 -11.88 10.95
N ILE A 298 0.03 -12.57 9.85
CA ILE A 298 -0.86 -12.75 8.71
C ILE A 298 -1.33 -14.19 8.58
N SER A 299 -2.46 -14.38 7.89
CA SER A 299 -2.95 -15.70 7.50
C SER A 299 -3.46 -15.71 6.06
N LYS A 300 -3.37 -16.88 5.42
CA LYS A 300 -3.87 -17.06 4.05
C LYS A 300 -5.40 -16.97 4.04
N ILE A 301 -5.95 -16.20 3.12
CA ILE A 301 -7.39 -16.12 2.86
C ILE A 301 -7.79 -17.27 1.93
N SER A 302 -8.90 -17.94 2.24
CA SER A 302 -9.44 -18.97 1.35
C SER A 302 -9.95 -18.36 0.05
N ASN A 303 -9.64 -19.00 -1.07
CA ASN A 303 -10.17 -18.62 -2.39
C ASN A 303 -11.71 -18.65 -2.41
N VAL A 304 -12.33 -19.57 -1.68
CA VAL A 304 -13.80 -19.65 -1.56
C VAL A 304 -14.35 -18.35 -0.95
N TRP A 305 -13.75 -17.88 0.14
CA TRP A 305 -14.17 -16.63 0.78
C TRP A 305 -13.92 -15.40 -0.09
N LEU A 306 -12.86 -15.38 -0.90
CA LEU A 306 -12.63 -14.31 -1.88
C LEU A 306 -13.71 -14.29 -2.97
N GLN A 307 -14.14 -15.45 -3.46
CA GLN A 307 -15.21 -15.56 -4.46
C GLN A 307 -16.57 -15.18 -3.89
N VAL A 308 -16.91 -15.67 -2.69
CA VAL A 308 -18.14 -15.27 -1.99
C VAL A 308 -18.15 -13.76 -1.77
N SER A 309 -17.05 -13.20 -1.30
CA SER A 309 -16.87 -11.75 -1.12
C SER A 309 -17.06 -10.98 -2.45
N TYR A 310 -16.48 -11.47 -3.54
CA TYR A 310 -16.65 -10.88 -4.87
C TYR A 310 -18.12 -10.85 -5.32
N VAL A 311 -18.82 -11.99 -5.23
CA VAL A 311 -20.22 -12.13 -5.66
C VAL A 311 -21.12 -11.20 -4.85
N LEU A 312 -21.02 -11.24 -3.52
CA LEU A 312 -21.86 -10.43 -2.62
C LEU A 312 -21.69 -8.92 -2.88
N ARG A 313 -20.44 -8.46 -3.09
CA ARG A 313 -20.14 -7.05 -3.39
C ARG A 313 -20.64 -6.64 -4.77
N LYS A 314 -20.49 -7.51 -5.79
CA LYS A 314 -20.95 -7.24 -7.15
C LYS A 314 -22.48 -7.13 -7.24
N LEU A 315 -23.19 -7.98 -6.50
CA LEU A 315 -24.65 -7.95 -6.38
C LEU A 315 -25.16 -6.82 -5.47
N ARG A 316 -24.26 -6.02 -4.86
CA ARG A 316 -24.58 -4.90 -3.96
C ARG A 316 -25.48 -5.30 -2.78
N LEU A 317 -25.32 -6.53 -2.28
CA LEU A 317 -26.13 -7.09 -1.19
C LEU A 317 -25.77 -6.55 0.20
N SER A 318 -25.06 -5.42 0.28
CA SER A 318 -24.65 -4.82 1.56
C SER A 318 -25.82 -4.33 2.40
N SER A 319 -26.99 -4.08 1.79
CA SER A 319 -28.21 -3.72 2.52
C SER A 319 -28.66 -4.79 3.52
N LEU A 320 -28.32 -6.06 3.29
CA LEU A 320 -28.61 -7.16 4.21
C LEU A 320 -27.93 -6.97 5.57
N LEU A 321 -26.81 -6.23 5.63
CA LEU A 321 -26.10 -5.98 6.88
C LEU A 321 -26.89 -5.07 7.85
N ILE A 322 -27.80 -4.25 7.34
CA ILE A 322 -28.60 -3.31 8.14
C ILE A 322 -29.65 -4.07 8.97
N ILE A 323 -30.00 -5.30 8.59
CA ILE A 323 -30.93 -6.17 9.33
C ILE A 323 -30.31 -6.66 10.65
N LEU A 324 -28.97 -6.66 10.75
CA LEU A 324 -28.27 -7.16 11.93
C LEU A 324 -28.49 -6.24 13.14
N PRO A 325 -28.74 -6.80 14.34
CA PRO A 325 -28.91 -6.01 15.55
C PRO A 325 -27.72 -5.09 15.81
N GLY A 326 -28.00 -3.81 16.07
CA GLY A 326 -26.98 -2.82 16.36
C GLY A 326 -26.26 -2.24 15.15
N VAL A 327 -26.69 -2.57 13.92
CA VAL A 327 -26.12 -2.05 12.67
C VAL A 327 -27.08 -1.06 12.03
N LYS A 328 -26.58 0.14 11.69
CA LYS A 328 -27.32 1.17 10.97
C LYS A 328 -26.49 1.71 9.81
N GLN A 329 -27.16 2.20 8.78
CA GLN A 329 -26.50 2.96 7.72
C GLN A 329 -26.26 4.39 8.19
N ASP A 330 -25.09 4.96 7.91
CA ASP A 330 -24.85 6.40 8.13
C ASP A 330 -25.79 7.22 7.23
N PRO A 331 -26.47 8.25 7.77
CA PRO A 331 -27.47 9.02 7.04
C PRO A 331 -26.89 9.88 5.91
N THR A 332 -25.61 10.24 6.00
CA THR A 332 -24.93 11.10 5.02
C THR A 332 -24.04 10.31 4.06
N LYS A 333 -23.54 9.14 4.48
CA LYS A 333 -22.56 8.34 3.75
C LYS A 333 -23.07 6.91 3.57
N ASN A 334 -23.62 6.63 2.39
CA ASN A 334 -24.13 5.29 2.02
C ASN A 334 -23.08 4.15 2.00
N TYR A 335 -21.80 4.49 2.18
CA TYR A 335 -20.68 3.56 2.25
C TYR A 335 -20.19 3.36 3.69
N VAL A 336 -20.88 3.89 4.70
CA VAL A 336 -20.51 3.78 6.12
C VAL A 336 -21.60 3.10 6.93
N LEU A 337 -21.25 2.04 7.66
CA LEU A 337 -22.13 1.42 8.65
C LEU A 337 -21.76 1.88 10.05
N VAL A 338 -22.74 2.29 10.84
CA VAL A 338 -22.62 2.63 12.25
C VAL A 338 -23.03 1.41 13.07
N VAL A 339 -22.15 0.97 13.94
CA VAL A 339 -22.26 -0.32 14.63
C VAL A 339 -22.11 -0.10 16.12
N ASN A 340 -23.09 -0.54 16.89
CA ASN A 340 -23.02 -0.55 18.34
C ASN A 340 -22.28 -1.81 18.81
N PRO A 341 -21.09 -1.69 19.42
CA PRO A 341 -20.30 -2.84 19.86
C PRO A 341 -20.93 -3.62 21.01
N LYS A 342 -21.84 -3.02 21.79
CA LYS A 342 -22.52 -3.68 22.91
C LYS A 342 -23.56 -4.70 22.41
N THR A 343 -24.12 -4.49 21.21
CA THR A 343 -25.12 -5.38 20.61
C THR A 343 -24.58 -6.22 19.45
N ALA A 344 -23.64 -5.69 18.66
CA ALA A 344 -23.05 -6.42 17.54
C ALA A 344 -21.98 -7.42 18.01
N LYS A 345 -22.25 -8.72 17.85
CA LYS A 345 -21.30 -9.80 18.18
C LYS A 345 -20.06 -9.76 17.28
N PHE A 346 -18.94 -10.29 17.77
CA PHE A 346 -17.67 -10.39 17.00
C PHE A 346 -17.80 -11.03 15.61
N LEU A 347 -18.73 -11.97 15.42
CA LEU A 347 -18.99 -12.61 14.12
C LEU A 347 -19.44 -11.60 13.05
N VAL A 348 -20.13 -10.53 13.46
CA VAL A 348 -20.64 -9.48 12.58
C VAL A 348 -19.48 -8.71 11.91
N ILE A 349 -18.36 -8.54 12.59
CA ILE A 349 -17.17 -7.86 12.04
C ILE A 349 -16.57 -8.66 10.88
N LYS A 350 -16.43 -9.98 11.04
CA LYS A 350 -15.95 -10.85 9.94
C LYS A 350 -16.90 -10.82 8.74
N LEU A 351 -18.20 -10.69 8.99
CA LEU A 351 -19.18 -10.57 7.92
C LEU A 351 -19.03 -9.25 7.16
N PHE A 352 -18.82 -8.13 7.86
CA PHE A 352 -18.56 -6.82 7.24
C PHE A 352 -17.38 -6.86 6.26
N HIS A 353 -16.30 -7.55 6.64
CA HIS A 353 -15.12 -7.74 5.81
C HIS A 353 -15.44 -8.44 4.47
N VAL A 354 -16.34 -9.44 4.49
CA VAL A 354 -16.81 -10.12 3.28
C VAL A 354 -17.50 -9.12 2.32
N PHE A 355 -18.29 -8.19 2.86
CA PHE A 355 -18.97 -7.13 2.09
C PHE A 355 -18.10 -5.89 1.79
N GLY A 356 -16.83 -5.87 2.20
CA GLY A 356 -15.88 -4.80 1.86
C GLY A 356 -15.84 -3.63 2.80
N TYR A 357 -16.50 -3.76 3.95
CA TYR A 357 -16.39 -2.83 5.06
C TYR A 357 -15.17 -3.19 5.90
N ARG A 358 -14.13 -2.36 5.83
CA ARG A 358 -12.77 -2.72 6.30
C ARG A 358 -12.18 -1.69 7.25
N LYS A 359 -12.28 -0.40 6.92
CA LYS A 359 -11.85 0.65 7.87
C LYS A 359 -12.80 0.67 9.04
N ARG A 360 -12.28 0.57 10.26
CA ARG A 360 -13.04 0.79 11.49
C ARG A 360 -12.55 2.07 12.15
N ILE A 361 -13.45 3.03 12.33
CA ILE A 361 -13.20 4.26 13.08
C ILE A 361 -14.05 4.19 14.35
N THR A 362 -13.46 4.47 15.51
CA THR A 362 -14.20 4.56 16.77
C THR A 362 -14.59 6.00 17.01
N ILE A 363 -15.88 6.26 17.20
CA ILE A 363 -16.40 7.59 17.54
C ILE A 363 -17.35 7.43 18.72
N GLY A 364 -16.93 7.92 19.88
CA GLY A 364 -17.63 7.66 21.15
C GLY A 364 -17.80 6.15 21.39
N ASP A 365 -19.04 5.75 21.65
CA ASP A 365 -19.42 4.35 21.92
C ASP A 365 -19.63 3.50 20.67
N PHE A 366 -19.50 4.06 19.45
CA PHE A 366 -19.85 3.38 18.21
C PHE A 366 -18.65 3.11 17.30
N TYR A 367 -18.76 2.05 16.50
CA TYR A 367 -17.83 1.74 15.43
C TYR A 367 -18.41 2.13 14.08
N TYR A 368 -17.63 2.86 13.29
CA TYR A 368 -17.94 3.27 11.94
C TYR A 368 -17.13 2.43 10.97
N PHE A 369 -17.81 1.55 10.26
CA PHE A 369 -17.22 0.67 9.27
C PHE A 369 -17.36 1.29 7.88
N VAL A 370 -16.24 1.51 7.18
CA VAL A 370 -16.21 2.15 5.86
C VAL A 370 -15.98 1.11 4.77
N ARG A 371 -16.83 1.13 3.74
CA ARG A 371 -16.70 0.29 2.55
C ARG A 371 -15.60 0.82 1.62
N ARG A 372 -14.72 -0.07 1.16
CA ARG A 372 -13.58 0.26 0.28
C ARG A 372 -13.91 0.30 -1.20
N ASP A 373 -14.98 -0.37 -1.61
CA ASP A 373 -15.54 -0.21 -2.95
C ASP A 373 -16.18 1.18 -3.08
N ARG A 374 -15.38 2.17 -3.51
CA ARG A 374 -15.75 3.58 -3.66
C ARG A 374 -15.92 3.93 -5.14
N LYS A 375 -16.83 4.85 -5.43
CA LYS A 375 -16.88 5.49 -6.75
C LYS A 375 -15.72 6.47 -6.87
N ILE A 376 -15.25 6.69 -8.09
CA ILE A 376 -14.27 7.75 -8.35
C ILE A 376 -14.92 9.09 -8.04
N ILE A 377 -14.24 9.89 -7.21
CA ILE A 377 -14.66 11.25 -6.84
C ILE A 377 -13.47 12.20 -6.99
N PRO A 378 -13.70 13.48 -7.35
CA PRO A 378 -12.61 14.46 -7.46
C PRO A 378 -11.86 14.65 -6.15
N MET A 379 -10.53 14.80 -6.23
CA MET A 379 -9.67 15.07 -5.08
C MET A 379 -9.65 16.58 -4.80
N LYS A 380 -10.74 17.07 -4.20
CA LYS A 380 -10.92 18.50 -3.87
C LYS A 380 -9.82 19.03 -2.94
#